data_AF-A0AAD9NB53-F1
#
_entry.id   AF-A0AAD9NB53-F1
#
_cell.length_a   1.000
_cell.length_b   1.000
_cell.length_c   1.000
_cell.angle_alpha   90.00
_cell.angle_beta   90.00
_cell.angle_gamma   90.00
#
_symmetry.space_group_name_H-M   'P 1'
#
loop_
_entity.id
_entity.type
_entity.pdbx_description
1 polymer ?
#
loop_
_entity_poly.entity_id
_entity_poly.type
_entity_poly.pdbx_seq_one_letter_code
_entity_poly.pdbx_strand_id
1 'polypeptide(L)'
;MFVLVVVLVHLSLSAAQVGLYKCPSPWFGHIDKCYRFGFVPATLEKARTYCTGDGATLLTFGLVHFSLKWYTSGYKKMTSANRPEDQEMLFYWFGDGTEVQGAQHWLTPDERSKPGDRIVYEFDGANWGWRLVKDTDMIRSYICEISKRETYKILQEERTFDYGSSVLGADSMLRGPKFIWNPVDKVYQSQANNPVKFVEFRCEADANPYSSYIWYRKRQTELIELSPTNEQKFTITNGRLVIHNPKDTEDNGEYYCKATNTIGSVLSTSATLRFGYLNAFSDTAREQVEVDAHKGIGIDCNPPKTGYETLSFSWYKDQFRNFIFTDRKPHIFISRDGKLYFSTATLDDVGSYTCAIAVPGVAVAGNIYEPEMVNGFPKVFPSSPQRGDDVYLECVAWGSLPLLYHWERTGYPMPPSARLRDNNRVLLIPKVQVEHSAKPYFPFMLQDQHVDTGADLTWHCYGKGAPEVKYDWYRDAKKLVILDMVPADQARFNISNNVLTIREVNKKDEGMYQCHISNTLGYAFSSAQLRTIGE
;
A
#
# COMPACT_ATOMS: atom_id res chain seq x y z
N MET A 1 -24.99 -82.24 -34.15
CA MET A 1 -23.79 -82.15 -33.29
C MET A 1 -23.30 -80.71 -33.36
N PHE A 2 -23.49 -79.93 -32.29
CA PHE A 2 -23.00 -78.55 -32.19
C PHE A 2 -22.02 -78.49 -31.02
N VAL A 3 -20.84 -77.89 -31.26
CA VAL A 3 -19.78 -77.75 -30.25
C VAL A 3 -19.83 -76.34 -29.69
N LEU A 4 -19.98 -76.22 -28.37
CA LEU A 4 -19.96 -74.94 -27.67
C LEU A 4 -18.51 -74.51 -27.41
N VAL A 5 -18.01 -73.51 -28.13
CA VAL A 5 -16.66 -72.95 -27.89
C VAL A 5 -16.76 -71.80 -26.90
N VAL A 6 -16.29 -72.02 -25.67
CA VAL A 6 -16.21 -70.98 -24.64
C VAL A 6 -14.86 -70.27 -24.73
N VAL A 7 -14.86 -69.00 -25.14
CA VAL A 7 -13.66 -68.16 -25.18
C VAL A 7 -13.51 -67.42 -23.85
N LEU A 8 -12.53 -67.82 -23.04
CA LEU A 8 -12.17 -67.12 -21.80
C LEU A 8 -11.31 -65.89 -22.13
N VAL A 9 -11.90 -64.71 -22.02
CA VAL A 9 -11.17 -63.43 -22.13
C VAL A 9 -10.53 -63.09 -20.79
N HIS A 10 -9.21 -63.24 -20.68
CA HIS A 10 -8.46 -62.76 -19.53
C HIS A 10 -8.36 -61.22 -19.55
N LEU A 11 -9.24 -60.56 -18.79
CA LEU A 11 -9.11 -59.14 -18.45
C LEU A 11 -7.98 -58.94 -17.44
N SER A 12 -6.77 -58.65 -17.94
CA SER A 12 -5.66 -58.18 -17.10
C SER A 12 -5.93 -56.75 -16.63
N LEU A 13 -6.40 -56.57 -15.39
CA LEU A 13 -6.45 -55.25 -14.76
C LEU A 13 -5.02 -54.77 -14.49
N SER A 14 -4.45 -53.98 -15.40
CA SER A 14 -3.32 -53.11 -15.09
C SER A 14 -3.80 -52.02 -14.14
N ALA A 15 -3.62 -52.24 -12.83
CA ALA A 15 -3.94 -51.26 -11.79
C ALA A 15 -2.98 -50.07 -11.86
N ALA A 16 -3.20 -49.18 -12.82
CA ALA A 16 -2.51 -47.91 -12.93
C ALA A 16 -2.93 -47.03 -11.75
N GLN A 17 -2.18 -47.09 -10.65
CA GLN A 17 -2.26 -46.12 -9.56
C GLN A 17 -1.83 -44.76 -10.08
N VAL A 18 -2.78 -44.02 -10.67
CA VAL A 18 -2.67 -42.58 -10.89
C VAL A 18 -2.77 -41.92 -9.51
N GLY A 19 -1.67 -41.98 -8.76
CA GLY A 19 -1.48 -41.21 -7.54
C GLY A 19 -1.64 -39.75 -7.89
N LEU A 20 -2.79 -39.17 -7.55
CA LEU A 20 -3.15 -37.82 -7.95
C LEU A 20 -2.54 -36.83 -6.96
N TYR A 21 -1.19 -36.79 -6.97
CA TYR A 21 -0.35 -35.99 -6.09
C TYR A 21 -0.76 -34.51 -6.15
N LYS A 22 -1.51 -34.09 -5.13
CA LYS A 22 -1.99 -32.73 -4.95
C LYS A 22 -1.00 -31.99 -4.05
N CYS A 23 -0.59 -30.80 -4.47
CA CYS A 23 0.26 -29.94 -3.65
C CYS A 23 -0.46 -29.58 -2.34
N PRO A 24 0.21 -29.65 -1.18
CA PRO A 24 -0.35 -29.19 0.09
C PRO A 24 -0.50 -27.66 0.08
N SER A 25 -1.35 -27.11 0.95
CA SER A 25 -1.31 -25.67 1.22
C SER A 25 0.05 -25.31 1.86
N PRO A 26 0.68 -24.15 1.54
CA PRO A 26 0.24 -23.10 0.62
C PRO A 26 0.92 -23.21 -0.76
N TRP A 27 1.25 -24.44 -1.20
CA TRP A 27 2.00 -24.70 -2.43
C TRP A 27 1.08 -24.72 -3.66
N PHE A 28 1.41 -23.89 -4.65
CA PHE A 28 0.68 -23.80 -5.91
C PHE A 28 1.14 -24.90 -6.86
N GLY A 29 0.23 -25.77 -7.29
CA GLY A 29 0.53 -26.87 -8.20
C GLY A 29 0.40 -26.50 -9.67
N HIS A 30 1.46 -26.73 -10.45
CA HIS A 30 1.45 -26.54 -11.90
C HIS A 30 2.22 -27.69 -12.59
N ILE A 31 1.62 -28.28 -13.64
CA ILE A 31 2.12 -29.48 -14.33
C ILE A 31 2.46 -30.60 -13.32
N ASP A 32 3.73 -30.94 -13.13
CA ASP A 32 4.27 -32.00 -12.27
C ASP A 32 4.96 -31.46 -11.00
N LYS A 33 5.04 -30.14 -10.83
CA LYS A 33 5.71 -29.48 -9.70
C LYS A 33 4.73 -28.75 -8.76
N CYS A 34 5.23 -28.43 -7.57
CA CYS A 34 4.60 -27.59 -6.56
C CYS A 34 5.51 -26.41 -6.23
N TYR A 35 4.94 -25.22 -6.03
CA TYR A 35 5.69 -23.99 -5.81
C TYR A 35 5.20 -23.21 -4.58
N ARG A 36 6.09 -22.90 -3.63
CA ARG A 36 5.83 -22.02 -2.47
C ARG A 36 6.57 -20.71 -2.64
N PHE A 37 5.89 -19.58 -2.41
CA PHE A 37 6.53 -18.26 -2.43
C PHE A 37 7.15 -17.95 -1.06
N GLY A 38 8.43 -17.60 -1.04
CA GLY A 38 9.11 -17.04 0.13
C GLY A 38 8.65 -15.61 0.35
N PHE A 39 7.64 -15.42 1.21
CA PHE A 39 7.02 -14.11 1.47
C PHE A 39 7.94 -13.16 2.25
N VAL A 40 8.83 -13.70 3.10
CA VAL A 40 9.91 -12.95 3.75
C VAL A 40 11.11 -12.91 2.80
N PRO A 41 11.55 -11.73 2.34
CA PRO A 41 12.76 -11.62 1.53
C PRO A 41 14.01 -12.13 2.29
N ALA A 42 14.91 -12.83 1.61
CA ALA A 42 16.11 -13.44 2.19
C ALA A 42 17.35 -13.24 1.29
N THR A 43 18.55 -13.37 1.85
CA THR A 43 19.77 -13.56 1.03
C THR A 43 19.73 -14.93 0.36
N LEU A 44 20.51 -15.15 -0.71
CA LEU A 44 20.44 -16.38 -1.50
C LEU A 44 20.63 -17.65 -0.66
N GLU A 45 21.63 -17.68 0.22
CA GLU A 45 21.91 -18.87 1.04
C GLU A 45 20.84 -19.12 2.12
N LYS A 46 20.24 -18.04 2.65
CA LYS A 46 19.08 -18.16 3.56
C LYS A 46 17.85 -18.66 2.82
N ALA A 47 17.54 -18.13 1.63
CA ALA A 47 16.47 -18.61 0.76
C ALA A 47 16.62 -20.11 0.43
N ARG A 48 17.83 -20.54 0.10
CA ARG A 48 18.17 -21.95 -0.09
C ARG A 48 17.88 -22.77 1.16
N THR A 49 18.40 -22.35 2.32
CA THR A 49 18.20 -23.02 3.62
C THR A 49 16.73 -23.18 3.96
N TYR A 50 15.92 -22.12 3.78
CA TYR A 50 14.47 -22.17 3.99
C TYR A 50 13.78 -23.18 3.06
N CYS A 51 14.09 -23.20 1.77
CA CYS A 51 13.52 -24.19 0.85
C CYS A 51 13.95 -25.63 1.20
N THR A 52 15.21 -25.85 1.58
CA THR A 52 15.68 -27.19 1.97
C THR A 52 15.07 -27.67 3.29
N GLY A 53 14.63 -26.76 4.17
CA GLY A 53 13.87 -27.10 5.38
C GLY A 53 12.52 -27.76 5.08
N ASP A 54 11.84 -27.31 4.02
CA ASP A 54 10.60 -27.92 3.50
C ASP A 54 10.83 -29.25 2.74
N GLY A 55 12.08 -29.74 2.66
CA GLY A 55 12.48 -30.83 1.79
C GLY A 55 12.47 -30.47 0.29
N ALA A 56 12.45 -29.16 -0.01
CA ALA A 56 12.32 -28.60 -1.35
C ALA A 56 13.63 -27.92 -1.83
N THR A 57 13.59 -27.39 -3.05
CA THR A 57 14.73 -26.76 -3.73
C THR A 57 14.43 -25.31 -4.08
N LEU A 58 15.44 -24.50 -4.43
CA LEU A 58 15.21 -23.17 -4.99
C LEU A 58 14.78 -23.29 -6.46
N LEU A 59 13.83 -22.46 -6.92
CA LEU A 59 13.21 -22.55 -8.25
C LEU A 59 14.23 -22.69 -9.41
N THR A 60 13.93 -23.64 -10.29
CA THR A 60 14.64 -23.93 -11.54
C THR A 60 13.72 -23.63 -12.74
N PHE A 61 14.20 -22.94 -13.77
CA PHE A 61 13.41 -22.69 -14.98
C PHE A 61 13.72 -23.71 -16.08
N GLY A 62 12.73 -24.56 -16.41
CA GLY A 62 12.78 -25.46 -17.55
C GLY A 62 12.30 -24.84 -18.87
N LEU A 63 12.70 -25.45 -19.99
CA LEU A 63 12.46 -24.97 -21.36
C LEU A 63 10.97 -24.99 -21.82
N VAL A 64 10.04 -25.53 -21.04
CA VAL A 64 8.66 -25.84 -21.50
C VAL A 64 7.64 -24.81 -21.00
N HIS A 65 7.44 -23.76 -21.79
CA HIS A 65 6.22 -22.94 -21.87
C HIS A 65 5.62 -22.38 -20.55
N PHE A 66 6.46 -22.08 -19.56
CA PHE A 66 6.02 -21.54 -18.27
C PHE A 66 5.44 -20.12 -18.39
N SER A 67 4.16 -19.92 -18.05
CA SER A 67 3.48 -18.66 -18.31
C SER A 67 3.77 -17.58 -17.25
N LEU A 68 4.63 -16.61 -17.57
CA LEU A 68 4.97 -15.48 -16.68
C LEU A 68 3.76 -14.63 -16.22
N LYS A 69 2.58 -14.76 -16.84
CA LYS A 69 1.34 -14.12 -16.39
C LYS A 69 0.92 -14.47 -14.95
N TRP A 70 1.37 -15.61 -14.40
CA TRP A 70 1.18 -15.96 -12.98
C TRP A 70 2.11 -15.20 -12.01
N TYR A 71 3.16 -14.56 -12.53
CA TYR A 71 4.25 -13.96 -11.75
C TYR A 71 4.16 -12.43 -11.67
N THR A 72 3.61 -11.79 -12.71
CA THR A 72 3.54 -10.33 -12.84
C THR A 72 2.50 -9.63 -11.96
N SER A 73 1.80 -10.35 -11.08
CA SER A 73 0.71 -9.80 -10.25
C SER A 73 1.18 -8.99 -9.01
N GLY A 74 2.48 -8.97 -8.68
CA GLY A 74 3.01 -8.02 -7.69
C GLY A 74 4.43 -8.28 -7.19
N TYR A 75 5.40 -7.47 -7.64
CA TYR A 75 6.71 -7.23 -6.99
C TYR A 75 7.61 -8.44 -6.66
N LYS A 76 7.45 -9.58 -7.35
CA LYS A 76 8.27 -10.78 -7.12
C LYS A 76 9.62 -10.69 -7.85
N LYS A 77 10.64 -10.09 -7.22
CA LYS A 77 12.04 -10.32 -7.65
C LYS A 77 12.38 -11.80 -7.46
N MET A 78 13.07 -12.42 -8.43
CA MET A 78 13.40 -13.85 -8.38
C MET A 78 14.86 -14.07 -8.74
N THR A 79 15.52 -15.01 -8.09
CA THR A 79 16.96 -15.27 -8.19
C THR A 79 17.24 -16.67 -8.71
N SER A 80 18.35 -16.84 -9.43
CA SER A 80 18.59 -18.01 -10.29
C SER A 80 20.10 -18.31 -10.40
N ALA A 81 20.46 -19.20 -11.33
CA ALA A 81 21.73 -19.92 -11.49
C ALA A 81 23.06 -19.17 -11.23
N ASN A 82 24.06 -19.96 -10.79
CA ASN A 82 25.45 -19.54 -10.58
C ASN A 82 26.32 -19.81 -11.82
N ARG A 83 27.38 -19.03 -12.00
CA ARG A 83 28.52 -19.34 -12.87
C ARG A 83 29.71 -19.88 -12.03
N PRO A 84 30.30 -21.04 -12.36
CA PRO A 84 31.58 -21.48 -11.78
C PRO A 84 32.72 -20.58 -12.26
N GLU A 85 33.73 -20.34 -11.40
CA GLU A 85 34.85 -19.44 -11.74
C GLU A 85 35.68 -19.95 -12.94
N ASP A 86 35.78 -21.28 -13.10
CA ASP A 86 36.59 -21.94 -14.14
C ASP A 86 35.91 -22.07 -15.52
N GLN A 87 34.69 -21.57 -15.72
CA GLN A 87 33.94 -21.77 -16.97
C GLN A 87 33.39 -20.47 -17.57
N GLU A 88 33.57 -20.31 -18.88
CA GLU A 88 32.97 -19.20 -19.64
C GLU A 88 31.55 -19.52 -20.11
N MET A 89 30.63 -18.59 -19.84
CA MET A 89 29.22 -18.60 -20.28
C MET A 89 28.33 -19.78 -19.84
N LEU A 90 28.84 -20.78 -19.12
CA LEU A 90 28.03 -21.83 -18.51
C LEU A 90 27.47 -21.40 -17.15
N PHE A 91 26.18 -21.66 -16.93
CA PHE A 91 25.45 -21.40 -15.69
C PHE A 91 24.77 -22.69 -15.23
N TYR A 92 24.63 -22.88 -13.92
CA TYR A 92 24.01 -24.07 -13.31
C TYR A 92 22.93 -23.70 -12.30
N TRP A 93 21.79 -24.38 -12.36
CA TRP A 93 20.64 -24.15 -11.49
C TRP A 93 20.92 -24.49 -10.03
N PHE A 94 20.59 -23.56 -9.12
CA PHE A 94 20.71 -23.78 -7.67
C PHE A 94 19.73 -24.83 -7.11
N GLY A 95 18.69 -25.20 -7.85
CA GLY A 95 17.70 -26.17 -7.42
C GLY A 95 18.12 -27.62 -7.64
N ASP A 96 18.41 -27.99 -8.89
CA ASP A 96 18.74 -29.36 -9.30
C ASP A 96 20.17 -29.56 -9.84
N GLY A 97 20.97 -28.50 -9.93
CA GLY A 97 22.35 -28.55 -10.44
C GLY A 97 22.46 -28.66 -11.97
N THR A 98 21.35 -28.60 -12.72
CA THR A 98 21.39 -28.76 -14.17
C THR A 98 21.90 -27.51 -14.90
N GLU A 99 22.50 -27.70 -16.08
CA GLU A 99 23.03 -26.62 -16.92
C GLU A 99 21.90 -25.77 -17.53
N VAL A 100 22.04 -24.44 -17.48
CA VAL A 100 21.07 -23.49 -18.04
C VAL A 100 21.19 -23.40 -19.56
N GLN A 101 20.60 -24.39 -20.24
CA GLN A 101 20.55 -24.46 -21.70
C GLN A 101 20.00 -23.16 -22.32
N GLY A 102 20.86 -22.43 -23.04
CA GLY A 102 20.49 -21.22 -23.76
C GLY A 102 20.64 -19.90 -22.99
N ALA A 103 21.27 -19.88 -21.81
CA ALA A 103 21.49 -18.67 -20.99
C ALA A 103 22.06 -17.47 -21.79
N GLN A 104 22.93 -17.71 -22.77
CA GLN A 104 23.51 -16.70 -23.67
C GLN A 104 22.48 -15.95 -24.53
N HIS A 105 21.27 -16.50 -24.71
CA HIS A 105 20.15 -15.87 -25.41
C HIS A 105 19.18 -15.16 -24.48
N TRP A 106 19.28 -15.37 -23.17
CA TRP A 106 18.38 -14.79 -22.15
C TRP A 106 18.84 -13.38 -21.76
N LEU A 107 20.14 -13.14 -21.79
CA LEU A 107 20.78 -11.84 -21.55
C LEU A 107 20.95 -11.06 -22.86
N THR A 108 20.63 -9.77 -22.85
CA THR A 108 20.96 -8.85 -23.96
C THR A 108 22.49 -8.73 -24.12
N PRO A 109 22.99 -8.23 -25.27
CA PRO A 109 24.41 -7.93 -25.42
C PRO A 109 24.92 -6.97 -24.33
N ASP A 110 24.10 -5.97 -23.97
CA ASP A 110 24.44 -4.99 -22.94
C ASP A 110 24.51 -5.61 -21.54
N GLU A 111 23.56 -6.48 -21.17
CA GLU A 111 23.59 -7.22 -19.90
C GLU A 111 24.81 -8.16 -19.83
N ARG A 112 25.21 -8.79 -20.95
CA ARG A 112 26.43 -9.61 -21.02
C ARG A 112 27.72 -8.82 -20.85
N SER A 113 27.70 -7.50 -21.01
CA SER A 113 28.87 -6.65 -20.73
C SER A 113 29.00 -6.25 -19.25
N LYS A 114 27.97 -6.49 -18.43
CA LYS A 114 27.95 -6.10 -17.02
C LYS A 114 28.65 -7.14 -16.13
N PRO A 115 29.35 -6.70 -15.07
CA PRO A 115 29.98 -7.62 -14.13
C PRO A 115 28.93 -8.33 -13.28
N GLY A 116 28.88 -9.67 -13.36
CA GLY A 116 28.05 -10.51 -12.51
C GLY A 116 28.34 -12.00 -12.69
N ASP A 117 28.25 -12.75 -11.59
CA ASP A 117 28.41 -14.20 -11.51
C ASP A 117 27.06 -14.94 -11.58
N ARG A 118 25.95 -14.22 -11.40
CA ARG A 118 24.59 -14.79 -11.30
C ARG A 118 23.62 -14.15 -12.27
N ILE A 119 22.80 -14.99 -12.89
CA ILE A 119 21.62 -14.55 -13.62
C ILE A 119 20.45 -14.41 -12.62
N VAL A 120 19.69 -13.33 -12.71
CA VAL A 120 18.41 -13.13 -11.97
C VAL A 120 17.30 -12.71 -12.92
N TYR A 121 16.03 -12.99 -12.57
CA TYR A 121 14.88 -12.42 -13.28
C TYR A 121 14.22 -11.33 -12.41
N GLU A 122 14.28 -10.08 -12.86
CA GLU A 122 13.72 -8.97 -12.11
C GLU A 122 13.11 -7.86 -12.97
N PHE A 123 12.33 -7.03 -12.30
CA PHE A 123 11.78 -5.79 -12.83
C PHE A 123 12.69 -4.62 -12.44
N ASP A 124 12.97 -3.72 -13.39
CA ASP A 124 13.93 -2.62 -13.24
C ASP A 124 13.30 -1.22 -13.11
N GLY A 125 11.98 -1.15 -13.06
CA GLY A 125 11.21 0.10 -13.14
C GLY A 125 10.49 0.30 -14.47
N ALA A 126 10.90 -0.40 -15.53
CA ALA A 126 10.30 -0.32 -16.87
C ALA A 126 9.87 -1.71 -17.41
N ASN A 127 10.75 -2.70 -17.37
CA ASN A 127 10.54 -4.03 -17.98
C ASN A 127 10.98 -5.18 -17.06
N TRP A 128 10.40 -6.35 -17.30
CA TRP A 128 10.87 -7.61 -16.70
C TRP A 128 11.92 -8.26 -17.61
N GLY A 129 13.06 -8.65 -17.06
CA GLY A 129 14.13 -9.27 -17.85
C GLY A 129 15.17 -10.03 -17.02
N TRP A 130 15.95 -10.85 -17.72
CA TRP A 130 17.14 -11.50 -17.14
C TRP A 130 18.30 -10.52 -17.06
N ARG A 131 19.05 -10.56 -15.96
CA ARG A 131 20.18 -9.65 -15.69
C ARG A 131 21.34 -10.35 -15.05
N LEU A 132 22.55 -9.83 -15.27
CA LEU A 132 23.72 -10.20 -14.47
C LEU A 132 23.81 -9.32 -13.21
N VAL A 133 24.00 -9.97 -12.05
CA VAL A 133 24.14 -9.32 -10.75
C VAL A 133 25.38 -9.87 -10.04
N LYS A 134 26.05 -9.01 -9.28
CA LYS A 134 27.27 -9.29 -8.52
C LYS A 134 27.05 -8.98 -7.03
N ASP A 135 26.22 -9.78 -6.36
CA ASP A 135 25.90 -9.60 -4.94
C ASP A 135 25.38 -10.90 -4.30
N THR A 136 25.85 -11.22 -3.09
CA THR A 136 25.36 -12.30 -2.22
C THR A 136 24.34 -11.83 -1.19
N ASP A 137 24.41 -10.55 -0.82
CA ASP A 137 23.83 -9.99 0.40
C ASP A 137 22.54 -9.22 0.11
N MET A 138 22.30 -8.82 -1.14
CA MET A 138 21.03 -8.20 -1.51
C MET A 138 19.84 -9.16 -1.33
N ILE A 139 19.02 -8.81 -0.35
CA ILE A 139 17.85 -9.56 0.10
C ILE A 139 16.75 -9.55 -0.99
N ARG A 140 16.32 -10.74 -1.43
CA ARG A 140 15.32 -10.94 -2.50
C ARG A 140 14.18 -11.84 -2.04
N SER A 141 12.99 -11.67 -2.62
CA SER A 141 11.97 -12.72 -2.56
C SER A 141 12.48 -13.98 -3.27
N TYR A 142 12.01 -15.15 -2.84
CA TYR A 142 12.41 -16.44 -3.40
C TYR A 142 11.20 -17.34 -3.63
N ILE A 143 11.41 -18.45 -4.33
CA ILE A 143 10.40 -19.47 -4.58
C ILE A 143 11.04 -20.82 -4.37
N CYS A 144 10.37 -21.64 -3.56
CA CYS A 144 10.73 -23.03 -3.37
C CYS A 144 9.94 -23.90 -4.36
N GLU A 145 10.62 -24.91 -4.90
CA GLU A 145 10.12 -25.87 -5.88
C GLU A 145 10.33 -27.30 -5.36
N ILE A 146 9.32 -28.15 -5.56
CA ILE A 146 9.42 -29.58 -5.28
C ILE A 146 8.57 -30.37 -6.29
N SER A 147 8.99 -31.60 -6.59
CA SER A 147 8.19 -32.53 -7.40
C SER A 147 6.88 -32.87 -6.69
N LYS A 148 5.77 -32.96 -7.42
CA LYS A 148 4.50 -33.49 -6.88
C LYS A 148 4.66 -34.89 -6.30
N ARG A 149 5.54 -35.71 -6.87
CA ARG A 149 5.83 -37.07 -6.37
C ARG A 149 6.57 -37.05 -5.02
N GLU A 150 7.15 -35.92 -4.64
CA GLU A 150 7.98 -35.74 -3.45
C GLU A 150 7.34 -34.86 -2.38
N THR A 151 6.10 -34.39 -2.57
CA THR A 151 5.40 -33.56 -1.56
C THR A 151 5.20 -34.25 -0.22
N TYR A 152 5.37 -35.57 -0.15
CA TYR A 152 5.41 -36.32 1.12
C TYR A 152 6.62 -35.98 2.00
N LYS A 153 7.65 -35.32 1.45
CA LYS A 153 8.80 -34.77 2.19
C LYS A 153 8.47 -33.45 2.90
N ILE A 154 7.43 -32.74 2.45
CA ILE A 154 6.95 -31.52 3.10
C ILE A 154 6.26 -31.95 4.40
N LEU A 155 6.91 -31.73 5.54
CA LEU A 155 6.26 -31.83 6.83
C LEU A 155 5.15 -30.77 6.88
N GLN A 156 3.89 -31.20 6.93
CA GLN A 156 2.75 -30.28 6.93
C GLN A 156 2.57 -29.62 8.30
N GLU A 157 3.33 -28.55 8.55
CA GLU A 157 3.15 -27.68 9.71
C GLU A 157 2.12 -26.56 9.48
N GLU A 158 1.39 -26.56 8.35
CA GLU A 158 0.13 -25.79 8.23
C GLU A 158 -0.97 -26.43 9.08
N ARG A 159 -0.83 -26.19 10.40
CA ARG A 159 -1.84 -26.39 11.43
C ARG A 159 -3.01 -25.45 11.13
N THR A 160 -3.98 -25.99 10.40
CA THR A 160 -5.26 -25.34 10.11
C THR A 160 -6.00 -25.01 11.42
N PHE A 161 -7.04 -24.17 11.34
CA PHE A 161 -7.76 -23.67 12.52
C PHE A 161 -8.26 -24.79 13.45
N ASP A 162 -8.66 -25.92 12.86
CA ASP A 162 -9.16 -27.14 13.49
C ASP A 162 -8.06 -28.08 14.03
N TYR A 163 -6.78 -27.83 13.74
CA TYR A 163 -5.68 -28.72 14.15
C TYR A 163 -5.60 -28.82 15.69
N GLY A 164 -5.66 -30.04 16.21
CA GLY A 164 -5.72 -30.31 17.65
C GLY A 164 -7.05 -29.91 18.31
N SER A 165 -8.13 -29.68 17.55
CA SER A 165 -9.44 -29.28 18.06
C SER A 165 -10.54 -30.29 17.73
N SER A 166 -11.50 -30.45 18.64
CA SER A 166 -12.71 -31.26 18.44
C SER A 166 -13.85 -30.50 17.74
N VAL A 167 -13.61 -29.28 17.27
CA VAL A 167 -14.62 -28.38 16.72
C VAL A 167 -14.82 -28.62 15.22
N LEU A 168 -15.93 -29.27 14.87
CA LEU A 168 -16.29 -29.70 13.50
C LEU A 168 -16.74 -28.57 12.55
N GLY A 169 -16.61 -27.30 12.92
CA GLY A 169 -17.10 -26.17 12.10
C GLY A 169 -16.37 -24.84 12.38
N ALA A 170 -15.89 -24.20 11.32
CA ALA A 170 -15.06 -22.99 11.39
C ALA A 170 -15.70 -21.82 12.16
N ASP A 171 -17.02 -21.65 12.02
CA ASP A 171 -17.77 -20.57 12.68
C ASP A 171 -17.96 -20.80 14.19
N SER A 172 -17.76 -22.03 14.67
CA SER A 172 -17.80 -22.36 16.11
C SER A 172 -16.44 -22.21 16.79
N MET A 173 -15.34 -22.04 16.03
CA MET A 173 -14.02 -21.87 16.63
C MET A 173 -13.83 -20.45 17.18
N LEU A 174 -13.33 -20.34 18.41
CA LEU A 174 -12.95 -19.07 19.00
C LEU A 174 -11.77 -18.43 18.23
N ARG A 175 -11.93 -17.16 17.84
CA ARG A 175 -10.93 -16.35 17.13
C ARG A 175 -10.86 -14.96 17.73
N GLY A 176 -9.66 -14.43 17.87
CA GLY A 176 -9.46 -13.04 18.28
C GLY A 176 -9.86 -12.03 17.20
N PRO A 177 -10.03 -10.75 17.58
CA PRO A 177 -10.51 -9.69 16.69
C PRO A 177 -9.59 -9.38 15.50
N LYS A 178 -10.18 -9.30 14.30
CA LYS A 178 -9.52 -8.94 13.03
C LYS A 178 -10.36 -7.91 12.26
N PHE A 179 -9.86 -6.69 12.10
CA PHE A 179 -10.64 -5.60 11.50
C PHE A 179 -11.02 -5.87 10.04
N ILE A 180 -12.33 -5.81 9.76
CA ILE A 180 -12.92 -5.78 8.42
C ILE A 180 -13.01 -4.31 7.96
N TRP A 181 -13.43 -3.42 8.86
CA TRP A 181 -13.54 -1.99 8.62
C TRP A 181 -12.70 -1.22 9.63
N ASN A 182 -11.63 -0.61 9.14
CA ASN A 182 -10.90 0.43 9.86
C ASN A 182 -11.60 1.79 9.64
N PRO A 183 -11.43 2.75 10.57
CA PRO A 183 -12.00 4.08 10.40
C PRO A 183 -11.21 4.90 9.37
N VAL A 184 -11.89 5.89 8.78
CA VAL A 184 -11.37 6.75 7.70
C VAL A 184 -11.49 8.23 8.07
N ASP A 185 -10.54 9.05 7.60
CA ASP A 185 -10.50 10.51 7.82
C ASP A 185 -11.81 11.20 7.43
N LYS A 186 -12.25 12.20 8.21
CA LYS A 186 -13.49 12.95 7.97
C LYS A 186 -13.35 14.46 8.21
N VAL A 187 -14.07 15.23 7.40
CA VAL A 187 -14.20 16.68 7.53
C VAL A 187 -15.66 17.02 7.86
N TYR A 188 -15.90 17.69 8.99
CA TYR A 188 -17.22 18.12 9.43
C TYR A 188 -17.45 19.61 9.17
N GLN A 189 -18.62 19.98 8.66
CA GLN A 189 -18.93 21.37 8.34
C GLN A 189 -19.51 22.09 9.57
N SER A 190 -18.77 23.04 10.15
CA SER A 190 -19.16 23.76 11.37
C SER A 190 -20.20 24.88 11.17
N GLN A 191 -20.62 25.14 9.92
CA GLN A 191 -21.56 26.21 9.59
C GLN A 191 -22.94 26.01 10.24
N ALA A 192 -23.56 27.11 10.67
CA ALA A 192 -24.86 27.10 11.35
C ALA A 192 -25.94 26.32 10.57
N ASN A 193 -25.97 26.48 9.25
CA ASN A 193 -26.94 25.87 8.34
C ASN A 193 -26.68 24.39 8.01
N ASN A 194 -25.59 23.76 8.49
CA ASN A 194 -25.36 22.33 8.26
C ASN A 194 -26.49 21.50 8.92
N PRO A 195 -27.29 20.72 8.17
CA PRO A 195 -28.39 19.94 8.74
C PRO A 195 -27.92 18.70 9.52
N VAL A 196 -26.70 18.21 9.24
CA VAL A 196 -26.11 17.03 9.90
C VAL A 196 -25.30 17.49 11.10
N LYS A 197 -25.89 17.43 12.30
CA LYS A 197 -25.25 17.86 13.57
C LYS A 197 -24.39 16.78 14.25
N PHE A 198 -23.90 15.78 13.52
CA PHE A 198 -23.08 14.69 14.05
C PHE A 198 -22.00 14.23 13.07
N VAL A 199 -21.01 13.51 13.59
CA VAL A 199 -20.01 12.76 12.81
C VAL A 199 -20.07 11.30 13.21
N GLU A 200 -20.04 10.40 12.23
CA GLU A 200 -19.92 8.96 12.47
C GLU A 200 -18.55 8.44 12.02
N PHE A 201 -17.89 7.62 12.83
CA PHE A 201 -16.80 6.74 12.40
C PHE A 201 -17.24 5.27 12.49
N ARG A 202 -17.01 4.49 11.42
CA ARG A 202 -17.20 3.04 11.41
C ARG A 202 -15.91 2.34 11.83
N CYS A 203 -16.04 1.35 12.71
CA CYS A 203 -15.01 0.38 13.04
C CYS A 203 -15.69 -0.97 13.26
N GLU A 204 -15.13 -2.06 12.75
CA GLU A 204 -15.79 -3.38 12.76
C GLU A 204 -14.76 -4.50 12.55
N ALA A 205 -14.83 -5.57 13.35
CA ALA A 205 -13.92 -6.70 13.34
C ALA A 205 -14.66 -8.04 13.28
N ASP A 206 -14.13 -8.99 12.49
CA ASP A 206 -14.46 -10.42 12.62
C ASP A 206 -13.85 -10.93 13.94
N ALA A 207 -14.65 -11.66 14.72
CA ALA A 207 -14.27 -12.16 16.03
C ALA A 207 -15.27 -13.22 16.49
N ASN A 208 -14.80 -14.29 17.14
CA ASN A 208 -15.66 -15.23 17.83
C ASN A 208 -15.11 -15.50 19.26
N PRO A 209 -15.82 -15.10 20.33
CA PRO A 209 -17.10 -14.40 20.35
C PRO A 209 -16.99 -12.97 19.78
N TYR A 210 -18.14 -12.37 19.46
CA TYR A 210 -18.22 -10.99 19.00
C TYR A 210 -17.47 -10.02 19.92
N SER A 211 -16.79 -9.04 19.32
CA SER A 211 -15.98 -8.09 20.07
C SER A 211 -16.81 -7.00 20.76
N SER A 212 -16.38 -6.61 21.96
CA SER A 212 -16.67 -5.28 22.51
C SER A 212 -15.73 -4.25 21.89
N TYR A 213 -16.17 -2.99 21.87
CA TYR A 213 -15.45 -1.90 21.21
C TYR A 213 -15.29 -0.70 22.14
N ILE A 214 -14.08 -0.17 22.19
CA ILE A 214 -13.74 1.05 22.93
C ILE A 214 -13.09 2.02 21.95
N TRP A 215 -13.42 3.30 22.08
CA TRP A 215 -12.83 4.36 21.26
C TRP A 215 -11.90 5.26 22.09
N TYR A 216 -10.81 5.69 21.47
CA TYR A 216 -9.84 6.61 22.06
C TYR A 216 -9.64 7.82 21.14
N ARG A 217 -9.47 9.01 21.73
CA ARG A 217 -8.98 10.20 21.03
C ARG A 217 -7.57 10.51 21.53
N LYS A 218 -6.63 10.63 20.61
CA LYS A 218 -5.25 11.03 20.90
C LYS A 218 -5.20 12.52 21.25
N ARG A 219 -4.54 12.87 22.36
CA ARG A 219 -4.12 14.24 22.66
C ARG A 219 -2.62 14.23 22.95
N GLN A 220 -1.85 14.99 22.17
CA GLN A 220 -0.38 14.98 22.20
C GLN A 220 0.16 13.54 22.05
N THR A 221 0.61 12.92 23.14
CA THR A 221 1.18 11.56 23.19
C THR A 221 0.26 10.51 23.83
N GLU A 222 -0.88 10.91 24.42
CA GLU A 222 -1.75 10.02 25.18
C GLU A 222 -3.06 9.67 24.44
N LEU A 223 -3.55 8.45 24.65
CA LEU A 223 -4.83 7.96 24.15
C LEU A 223 -5.90 8.08 25.24
N ILE A 224 -6.80 9.06 25.11
CA ILE A 224 -7.88 9.31 26.08
C ILE A 224 -9.11 8.50 25.67
N GLU A 225 -9.61 7.66 26.57
CA GLU A 225 -10.82 6.84 26.34
C GLU A 225 -12.09 7.70 26.23
N LEU A 226 -12.98 7.34 25.30
CA LEU A 226 -14.22 8.06 25.02
C LEU A 226 -15.43 7.37 25.68
N SER A 227 -15.65 7.68 26.96
CA SER A 227 -16.79 7.16 27.74
C SER A 227 -18.13 7.72 27.23
N PRO A 228 -19.18 6.89 27.01
CA PRO A 228 -20.52 7.35 26.62
C PRO A 228 -21.35 8.07 27.70
N THR A 229 -20.74 8.54 28.79
CA THR A 229 -21.44 8.92 30.04
C THR A 229 -21.88 10.39 30.14
N ASN A 230 -23.01 10.60 30.83
CA ASN A 230 -23.68 11.85 31.23
C ASN A 230 -24.02 12.93 30.17
N GLU A 231 -23.16 13.25 29.21
CA GLU A 231 -23.38 14.41 28.31
C GLU A 231 -24.01 14.05 26.95
N GLN A 232 -24.26 12.77 26.68
CA GLN A 232 -24.71 12.23 25.37
C GLN A 232 -23.81 12.61 24.16
N LYS A 233 -22.64 13.23 24.41
CA LYS A 233 -21.67 13.69 23.41
C LYS A 233 -21.22 12.57 22.45
N PHE A 234 -21.08 11.36 22.98
CA PHE A 234 -20.62 10.18 22.25
C PHE A 234 -21.65 9.05 22.35
N THR A 235 -21.96 8.41 21.22
CA THR A 235 -22.70 7.15 21.17
C THR A 235 -21.82 6.09 20.54
N ILE A 236 -21.60 4.97 21.23
CA ILE A 236 -20.84 3.83 20.70
C ILE A 236 -21.80 2.65 20.54
N THR A 237 -21.82 2.02 19.35
CA THR A 237 -22.73 0.91 19.05
C THR A 237 -22.10 -0.02 18.02
N ASN A 238 -21.81 -1.26 18.41
CA ASN A 238 -21.18 -2.29 17.55
C ASN A 238 -19.96 -1.76 16.77
N GLY A 239 -19.06 -1.07 17.47
CA GLY A 239 -17.85 -0.48 16.90
C GLY A 239 -18.05 0.88 16.21
N ARG A 240 -19.26 1.26 15.83
CA ARG A 240 -19.58 2.61 15.33
C ARG A 240 -19.48 3.65 16.46
N LEU A 241 -18.75 4.73 16.25
CA LEU A 241 -18.72 5.92 17.10
C LEU A 241 -19.50 7.05 16.42
N VAL A 242 -20.47 7.64 17.13
CA VAL A 242 -21.14 8.89 16.74
C VAL A 242 -20.74 9.99 17.73
N ILE A 243 -20.28 11.12 17.19
CA ILE A 243 -19.96 12.34 17.93
C ILE A 243 -21.07 13.36 17.64
N HIS A 244 -21.83 13.73 18.66
CA HIS A 244 -22.95 14.68 18.55
C HIS A 244 -22.49 16.11 18.81
N ASN A 245 -23.05 17.07 18.07
CA ASN A 245 -22.69 18.49 18.10
C ASN A 245 -21.16 18.69 18.20
N PRO A 246 -20.37 18.17 17.24
CA PRO A 246 -18.92 18.21 17.32
C PRO A 246 -18.41 19.66 17.23
N LYS A 247 -17.40 20.01 18.03
CA LYS A 247 -16.79 21.35 18.10
C LYS A 247 -15.28 21.27 17.78
N ASP A 248 -14.79 22.22 17.00
CA ASP A 248 -13.38 22.25 16.56
C ASP A 248 -12.39 22.31 17.74
N THR A 249 -12.72 23.08 18.78
CA THR A 249 -11.92 23.22 20.01
C THR A 249 -11.89 21.99 20.92
N GLU A 250 -12.76 21.00 20.69
CA GLU A 250 -12.94 19.84 21.58
C GLU A 250 -12.63 18.51 20.89
N ASP A 251 -13.11 18.36 19.65
CA ASP A 251 -13.19 17.11 18.90
C ASP A 251 -12.30 17.05 17.66
N ASN A 252 -11.52 18.09 17.36
CA ASN A 252 -10.49 18.00 16.31
C ASN A 252 -9.34 17.11 16.80
N GLY A 253 -8.88 16.16 15.97
CA GLY A 253 -7.78 15.25 16.31
C GLY A 253 -7.88 13.86 15.71
N GLU A 254 -7.02 12.95 16.19
CA GLU A 254 -6.96 11.55 15.73
C GLU A 254 -7.76 10.63 16.66
N TYR A 255 -8.62 9.79 16.05
CA TYR A 255 -9.52 8.85 16.69
C TYR A 255 -9.14 7.40 16.37
N TYR A 256 -9.14 6.55 17.38
CA TYR A 256 -8.68 5.16 17.35
C TYR A 256 -9.79 4.25 17.88
N CYS A 257 -9.91 3.06 17.30
CA CYS A 257 -10.83 2.03 17.75
C CYS A 257 -10.04 0.83 18.30
N LYS A 258 -10.49 0.28 19.44
CA LYS A 258 -10.00 -0.97 20.01
C LYS A 258 -11.13 -2.01 19.98
N ALA A 259 -10.88 -3.15 19.35
CA ALA A 259 -11.74 -4.32 19.43
C ALA A 259 -11.17 -5.31 20.47
N THR A 260 -12.04 -5.89 21.30
CA THR A 260 -11.67 -6.81 22.39
C THR A 260 -12.62 -7.99 22.46
N ASN A 261 -12.12 -9.22 22.59
CA ASN A 261 -12.93 -10.38 22.97
C ASN A 261 -12.18 -11.29 23.96
N THR A 262 -12.67 -12.51 24.20
CA THR A 262 -12.09 -13.47 25.15
C THR A 262 -10.71 -14.00 24.77
N ILE A 263 -10.27 -13.80 23.52
CA ILE A 263 -8.96 -14.24 23.03
C ILE A 263 -7.91 -13.12 23.11
N GLY A 264 -8.32 -11.85 22.99
CA GLY A 264 -7.39 -10.73 23.07
C GLY A 264 -7.93 -9.39 22.59
N SER A 265 -7.03 -8.43 22.37
CA SER A 265 -7.37 -7.06 21.92
C SER A 265 -6.52 -6.56 20.75
N VAL A 266 -7.10 -5.75 19.87
CA VAL A 266 -6.41 -5.09 18.75
C VAL A 266 -6.82 -3.62 18.58
N LEU A 267 -5.88 -2.79 18.12
CA LEU A 267 -6.06 -1.38 17.74
C LEU A 267 -6.16 -1.22 16.22
N SER A 268 -7.05 -0.31 15.79
CA SER A 268 -7.24 0.09 14.40
C SER A 268 -6.17 1.10 13.95
N THR A 269 -6.14 1.41 12.65
CA THR A 269 -5.57 2.70 12.18
C THR A 269 -6.40 3.86 12.72
N SER A 270 -5.83 5.07 12.82
CA SER A 270 -6.61 6.26 13.18
C SER A 270 -7.40 6.82 12.00
N ALA A 271 -8.48 7.51 12.35
CA ALA A 271 -9.11 8.50 11.50
C ALA A 271 -8.93 9.89 12.11
N THR A 272 -8.66 10.87 11.27
CA THR A 272 -8.58 12.29 11.65
C THR A 272 -9.96 12.92 11.52
N LEU A 273 -10.45 13.57 12.58
CA LEU A 273 -11.56 14.51 12.48
C LEU A 273 -11.02 15.92 12.30
N ARG A 274 -11.39 16.59 11.20
CA ARG A 274 -11.12 18.01 10.95
C ARG A 274 -12.41 18.79 10.72
N PHE A 275 -12.36 20.10 10.87
CA PHE A 275 -13.51 20.98 10.74
C PHE A 275 -13.40 21.84 9.48
N GLY A 276 -14.28 21.58 8.51
CA GLY A 276 -14.39 22.32 7.26
C GLY A 276 -15.15 23.62 7.44
N TYR A 277 -14.46 24.68 7.86
CA TYR A 277 -14.97 26.06 7.82
C TYR A 277 -14.67 26.70 6.47
N LEU A 278 -15.66 27.41 5.92
CA LEU A 278 -15.50 28.40 4.86
C LEU A 278 -16.09 29.70 5.41
N ASN A 279 -15.21 30.64 5.75
CA ASN A 279 -15.58 31.94 6.27
C ASN A 279 -15.97 32.89 5.13
N ALA A 280 -16.54 34.04 5.46
CA ALA A 280 -16.59 35.16 4.51
C ALA A 280 -15.16 35.62 4.14
N PHE A 281 -15.02 36.27 2.99
CA PHE A 281 -13.84 37.09 2.71
C PHE A 281 -13.79 38.27 3.69
N SER A 282 -12.62 38.90 3.84
CA SER A 282 -12.47 40.10 4.66
C SER A 282 -13.22 41.27 4.04
N ASP A 283 -14.00 42.00 4.86
CA ASP A 283 -14.72 43.23 4.46
C ASP A 283 -13.79 44.44 4.20
N THR A 284 -12.49 44.27 4.45
CA THR A 284 -11.46 45.26 4.09
C THR A 284 -11.46 45.48 2.58
N ALA A 285 -11.78 46.70 2.14
CA ALA A 285 -11.61 47.12 0.76
C ALA A 285 -10.17 46.84 0.28
N ARG A 286 -10.05 46.29 -0.93
CA ARG A 286 -8.76 45.96 -1.54
C ARG A 286 -8.20 47.17 -2.27
N GLU A 287 -6.87 47.30 -2.24
CA GLU A 287 -6.16 48.29 -3.03
C GLU A 287 -6.35 48.05 -4.53
N GLN A 288 -6.34 49.12 -5.32
CA GLN A 288 -6.45 49.02 -6.78
C GLN A 288 -5.12 48.51 -7.34
N VAL A 289 -5.19 47.53 -8.25
CA VAL A 289 -4.01 46.95 -8.89
C VAL A 289 -3.79 47.65 -10.23
N GLU A 290 -2.75 48.47 -10.31
CA GLU A 290 -2.34 49.14 -11.54
C GLU A 290 -1.27 48.34 -12.28
N VAL A 291 -1.31 48.36 -13.62
CA VAL A 291 -0.34 47.69 -14.50
C VAL A 291 -0.29 48.42 -15.85
N ASP A 292 0.90 48.57 -16.42
CA ASP A 292 1.03 49.14 -17.77
C ASP A 292 0.43 48.19 -18.82
N ALA A 293 -0.23 48.76 -19.84
CA ALA A 293 -0.79 47.98 -20.94
C ALA A 293 0.27 47.08 -21.61
N HIS A 294 -0.13 45.85 -21.95
CA HIS A 294 0.70 44.77 -22.48
C HIS A 294 1.69 44.10 -21.49
N LYS A 295 1.70 44.48 -20.21
CA LYS A 295 2.39 43.69 -19.16
C LYS A 295 1.44 42.67 -18.52
N GLY A 296 2.00 41.59 -17.98
CA GLY A 296 1.24 40.61 -17.20
C GLY A 296 1.04 41.06 -15.75
N ILE A 297 -0.05 40.60 -15.12
CA ILE A 297 -0.37 40.86 -13.70
C ILE A 297 -1.06 39.66 -13.06
N GLY A 298 -0.83 39.45 -11.77
CA GLY A 298 -1.55 38.47 -10.94
C GLY A 298 -2.36 39.17 -9.86
N ILE A 299 -3.66 38.89 -9.79
CA ILE A 299 -4.58 39.37 -8.75
C ILE A 299 -4.84 38.22 -7.77
N ASP A 300 -4.46 38.41 -6.52
CA ASP A 300 -4.54 37.36 -5.51
C ASP A 300 -5.97 37.22 -4.96
N CYS A 301 -6.53 36.01 -5.04
CA CYS A 301 -7.85 35.76 -4.44
C CYS A 301 -7.86 36.03 -2.94
N ASN A 302 -6.74 35.80 -2.23
CA ASN A 302 -6.63 35.90 -0.78
C ASN A 302 -7.84 35.26 -0.08
N PRO A 303 -8.06 33.94 -0.27
CA PRO A 303 -9.12 33.22 0.42
C PRO A 303 -8.95 33.36 1.93
N PRO A 304 -10.04 33.41 2.71
CA PRO A 304 -9.94 33.22 4.15
C PRO A 304 -9.33 31.84 4.44
N LYS A 305 -8.75 31.67 5.64
CA LYS A 305 -8.36 30.34 6.11
C LYS A 305 -9.58 29.40 6.04
N THR A 306 -9.35 28.14 5.67
CA THR A 306 -10.36 27.09 5.63
C THR A 306 -9.81 25.79 6.21
N GLY A 307 -10.70 24.85 6.55
CA GLY A 307 -10.31 23.50 6.98
C GLY A 307 -10.27 22.45 5.86
N TYR A 308 -10.35 22.86 4.59
CA TYR A 308 -10.38 21.96 3.43
C TYR A 308 -9.00 21.90 2.76
N GLU A 309 -8.51 20.69 2.47
CA GLU A 309 -7.22 20.51 1.77
C GLU A 309 -7.28 20.82 0.26
N THR A 310 -8.48 20.88 -0.31
CA THR A 310 -8.69 21.31 -1.71
C THR A 310 -9.81 22.35 -1.80
N LEU A 311 -9.51 23.45 -2.48
CA LEU A 311 -10.46 24.49 -2.88
C LEU A 311 -10.45 24.58 -4.41
N SER A 312 -11.58 24.96 -4.99
CA SER A 312 -11.66 25.36 -6.40
C SER A 312 -12.04 26.83 -6.47
N PHE A 313 -11.47 27.53 -7.46
CA PHE A 313 -11.55 28.97 -7.57
C PHE A 313 -12.20 29.36 -8.89
N SER A 314 -13.00 30.41 -8.84
CA SER A 314 -13.68 31.03 -9.97
C SER A 314 -13.66 32.54 -9.77
N TRP A 315 -13.77 33.30 -10.85
CA TRP A 315 -13.77 34.76 -10.79
C TRP A 315 -14.91 35.33 -11.63
N TYR A 316 -15.40 36.51 -11.26
CA TYR A 316 -16.37 37.27 -12.04
C TYR A 316 -15.90 38.72 -12.21
N LYS A 317 -16.22 39.31 -13.37
CA LYS A 317 -15.87 40.68 -13.73
C LYS A 317 -17.09 41.60 -13.63
N ASP A 318 -16.95 42.72 -12.93
CA ASP A 318 -17.90 43.82 -12.75
C ASP A 318 -19.24 43.49 -12.05
N GLN A 319 -19.91 42.39 -12.42
CA GLN A 319 -21.21 41.98 -11.88
C GLN A 319 -21.22 40.53 -11.41
N PHE A 320 -21.95 40.26 -10.33
CA PHE A 320 -22.16 38.91 -9.81
C PHE A 320 -22.81 38.00 -10.87
N ARG A 321 -22.25 36.80 -11.07
CA ARG A 321 -22.56 35.83 -12.15
C ARG A 321 -22.03 36.18 -13.56
N ASN A 322 -21.36 37.31 -13.77
CA ASN A 322 -20.57 37.52 -15.00
C ASN A 322 -19.23 36.78 -14.89
N PHE A 323 -19.31 35.45 -14.92
CA PHE A 323 -18.16 34.56 -14.74
C PHE A 323 -17.10 34.76 -15.83
N ILE A 324 -15.84 34.75 -15.41
CA ILE A 324 -14.69 34.76 -16.32
C ILE A 324 -14.51 33.33 -16.84
N PHE A 325 -15.14 33.06 -17.97
CA PHE A 325 -14.89 31.84 -18.72
C PHE A 325 -13.59 32.03 -19.52
N THR A 326 -12.55 31.26 -19.17
CA THR A 326 -11.21 31.34 -19.77
C THR A 326 -11.14 30.71 -21.17
N ASP A 327 -12.23 30.08 -21.64
CA ASP A 327 -12.43 29.63 -23.02
C ASP A 327 -12.45 30.81 -24.02
N ARG A 328 -12.98 31.96 -23.60
CA ARG A 328 -13.24 33.16 -24.42
C ARG A 328 -12.26 34.30 -24.20
N LYS A 329 -11.56 34.32 -23.06
CA LYS A 329 -10.48 35.26 -22.75
C LYS A 329 -9.18 34.49 -22.50
N PRO A 330 -8.49 34.04 -23.56
CA PRO A 330 -7.35 33.12 -23.44
C PRO A 330 -6.08 33.76 -22.87
N HIS A 331 -6.04 35.08 -22.76
CA HIS A 331 -5.01 35.82 -22.01
C HIS A 331 -5.24 35.81 -20.50
N ILE A 332 -6.36 35.27 -20.02
CA ILE A 332 -6.71 35.18 -18.59
C ILE A 332 -6.67 33.72 -18.13
N PHE A 333 -6.04 33.48 -16.98
CA PHE A 333 -5.90 32.17 -16.36
C PHE A 333 -6.31 32.20 -14.87
N ILE A 334 -7.04 31.18 -14.42
CA ILE A 334 -7.41 31.02 -13.00
C ILE A 334 -6.63 29.84 -12.43
N SER A 335 -5.73 30.14 -11.49
CA SER A 335 -4.84 29.17 -10.86
C SER A 335 -5.52 28.36 -9.75
N ARG A 336 -5.00 27.16 -9.46
CA ARG A 336 -5.41 26.32 -8.32
C ARG A 336 -5.07 26.90 -6.95
N ASP A 337 -4.15 27.86 -6.87
CA ASP A 337 -3.91 28.70 -5.68
C ASP A 337 -4.86 29.91 -5.58
N GLY A 338 -5.80 30.03 -6.52
CA GLY A 338 -6.85 31.03 -6.59
C GLY A 338 -6.46 32.33 -7.28
N LYS A 339 -5.18 32.55 -7.60
CA LYS A 339 -4.72 33.76 -8.29
C LYS A 339 -5.31 33.85 -9.70
N LEU A 340 -5.82 35.04 -10.06
CA LEU A 340 -6.25 35.39 -11.41
C LEU A 340 -5.07 36.04 -12.13
N TYR A 341 -4.58 35.40 -13.18
CA TYR A 341 -3.45 35.87 -13.96
C TYR A 341 -3.92 36.43 -15.30
N PHE A 342 -3.33 37.55 -15.69
CA PHE A 342 -3.40 38.11 -17.03
C PHE A 342 -2.01 37.97 -17.64
N SER A 343 -1.88 37.29 -18.78
CA SER A 343 -0.61 37.22 -19.53
C SER A 343 -0.26 38.54 -20.19
N THR A 344 -1.28 39.35 -20.51
CA THR A 344 -1.19 40.71 -21.03
C THR A 344 -2.41 41.50 -20.56
N ALA A 345 -2.20 42.68 -19.97
CA ALA A 345 -3.28 43.58 -19.58
C ALA A 345 -3.73 44.46 -20.77
N THR A 346 -5.02 44.38 -21.13
CA THR A 346 -5.63 45.19 -22.19
C THR A 346 -6.66 46.18 -21.62
N LEU A 347 -7.09 47.17 -22.41
CA LEU A 347 -8.14 48.11 -21.99
C LEU A 347 -9.49 47.42 -21.74
N ASP A 348 -9.79 46.30 -22.42
CA ASP A 348 -11.00 45.48 -22.22
C ASP A 348 -10.99 44.71 -20.88
N ASP A 349 -9.84 44.68 -20.20
CA ASP A 349 -9.66 44.06 -18.90
C ASP A 349 -9.78 45.07 -17.75
N VAL A 350 -9.88 46.37 -18.01
CA VAL A 350 -10.21 47.38 -16.97
C VAL A 350 -11.59 47.09 -16.39
N GLY A 351 -11.68 46.93 -15.07
CA GLY A 351 -12.93 46.65 -14.35
C GLY A 351 -12.69 46.06 -12.96
N SER A 352 -13.76 45.66 -12.28
CA SER A 352 -13.70 45.08 -10.93
C SER A 352 -13.64 43.55 -11.00
N TYR A 353 -12.72 42.93 -10.25
CA TYR A 353 -12.52 41.48 -10.23
C TYR A 353 -12.81 40.91 -8.85
N THR A 354 -13.73 39.95 -8.78
CA THR A 354 -14.08 39.30 -7.51
C THR A 354 -13.92 37.78 -7.58
N CYS A 355 -13.28 37.21 -6.56
CA CYS A 355 -13.06 35.77 -6.42
C CYS A 355 -14.27 35.08 -5.77
N ALA A 356 -14.63 33.89 -6.25
CA ALA A 356 -15.59 32.98 -5.63
C ALA A 356 -14.98 31.59 -5.46
N ILE A 357 -15.12 31.02 -4.27
CA ILE A 357 -14.54 29.74 -3.85
C ILE A 357 -15.65 28.68 -3.83
N ALA A 358 -15.37 27.51 -4.39
CA ALA A 358 -16.24 26.33 -4.33
C ALA A 358 -15.43 25.08 -3.95
N VAL A 359 -16.12 23.99 -3.59
CA VAL A 359 -15.50 22.67 -3.39
C VAL A 359 -15.62 21.88 -4.72
N PRO A 360 -14.60 21.11 -5.18
CA PRO A 360 -14.36 20.95 -6.62
C PRO A 360 -15.31 20.06 -7.43
N GLY A 361 -15.52 20.39 -8.72
CA GLY A 361 -16.13 19.48 -9.71
C GLY A 361 -16.19 19.99 -11.17
N VAL A 362 -15.44 19.34 -12.07
CA VAL A 362 -15.50 19.41 -13.58
C VAL A 362 -14.95 20.70 -14.24
N ALA A 363 -14.55 20.64 -15.52
CA ALA A 363 -13.70 21.63 -16.23
C ALA A 363 -13.85 21.61 -17.79
N VAL A 364 -12.91 22.25 -18.54
CA VAL A 364 -12.68 22.31 -20.03
C VAL A 364 -13.30 23.56 -20.74
N ALA A 365 -12.68 24.26 -21.71
CA ALA A 365 -11.28 24.53 -22.14
C ALA A 365 -11.23 25.61 -23.28
N GLY A 366 -10.04 26.14 -23.65
CA GLY A 366 -9.80 27.08 -24.77
C GLY A 366 -8.32 27.49 -24.89
N ASN A 367 -7.94 28.39 -25.83
CA ASN A 367 -6.58 28.48 -26.40
C ASN A 367 -6.09 29.94 -26.70
N ILE A 368 -4.82 30.39 -26.56
CA ILE A 368 -3.58 29.72 -26.07
C ILE A 368 -2.38 30.66 -25.63
N TYR A 369 -1.58 31.27 -26.56
CA TYR A 369 -0.65 32.47 -26.48
C TYR A 369 0.87 32.44 -25.91
N GLU A 370 1.89 32.88 -26.75
CA GLU A 370 3.43 32.75 -26.95
C GLU A 370 4.48 33.42 -26.03
N PRO A 371 5.47 32.70 -25.49
CA PRO A 371 5.98 33.14 -24.23
C PRO A 371 7.45 32.88 -23.85
N GLU A 372 7.89 33.63 -22.84
CA GLU A 372 9.18 33.52 -22.17
C GLU A 372 8.99 33.02 -20.72
N MET A 373 9.85 32.12 -20.21
CA MET A 373 9.53 31.30 -19.01
C MET A 373 9.32 32.09 -17.71
N VAL A 374 8.32 31.69 -16.90
CA VAL A 374 8.06 32.30 -15.58
C VAL A 374 8.91 31.62 -14.49
N ASN A 375 9.61 32.41 -13.68
CA ASN A 375 10.33 31.93 -12.50
C ASN A 375 9.39 31.21 -11.50
N GLY A 376 9.85 30.09 -10.92
CA GLY A 376 9.11 29.32 -9.90
C GLY A 376 8.25 28.18 -10.45
N PHE A 377 8.45 27.77 -11.71
CA PHE A 377 7.88 26.57 -12.32
C PHE A 377 8.99 25.54 -12.65
N PRO A 378 8.68 24.24 -12.77
CA PRO A 378 7.37 23.62 -12.67
C PRO A 378 6.84 23.54 -11.22
N LYS A 379 5.52 23.66 -11.06
CA LYS A 379 4.82 23.41 -9.78
C LYS A 379 4.30 21.97 -9.72
N VAL A 380 4.27 21.39 -8.52
CA VAL A 380 3.83 20.00 -8.28
C VAL A 380 2.57 19.99 -7.40
N PHE A 381 1.51 19.32 -7.87
CA PHE A 381 0.24 19.20 -7.15
C PHE A 381 -0.25 17.74 -7.07
N PRO A 382 -0.60 17.22 -5.88
CA PRO A 382 -0.30 17.80 -4.56
C PRO A 382 1.21 17.88 -4.33
N SER A 383 1.64 18.77 -3.42
CA SER A 383 3.07 19.02 -3.14
C SER A 383 3.83 17.85 -2.49
N SER A 384 3.09 16.89 -1.92
CA SER A 384 3.61 15.63 -1.35
C SER A 384 2.71 14.47 -1.80
N PRO A 385 2.85 13.98 -3.04
CA PRO A 385 1.91 13.02 -3.62
C PRO A 385 2.12 11.59 -3.14
N GLN A 386 1.01 10.87 -2.93
CA GLN A 386 0.99 9.52 -2.38
C GLN A 386 0.82 8.46 -3.49
N ARG A 387 1.10 7.20 -3.13
CA ARG A 387 0.97 6.07 -4.05
C ARG A 387 -0.49 5.83 -4.44
N GLY A 388 -0.81 6.04 -5.71
CA GLY A 388 -2.16 5.92 -6.26
C GLY A 388 -2.86 7.26 -6.53
N ASP A 389 -2.27 8.38 -6.10
CA ASP A 389 -2.75 9.72 -6.44
C ASP A 389 -2.60 10.00 -7.93
N ASP A 390 -3.40 10.93 -8.45
CA ASP A 390 -3.18 11.55 -9.76
C ASP A 390 -2.37 12.85 -9.55
N VAL A 391 -1.14 12.90 -10.06
CA VAL A 391 -0.23 14.04 -9.90
C VAL A 391 -0.28 14.95 -11.11
N TYR A 392 -0.33 16.26 -10.84
CA TYR A 392 -0.35 17.32 -11.82
C TYR A 392 0.95 18.14 -11.70
N LEU A 393 1.75 18.11 -12.75
CA LEU A 393 2.93 18.96 -12.91
C LEU A 393 2.56 20.09 -13.86
N GLU A 394 2.68 21.34 -13.42
CA GLU A 394 2.20 22.54 -14.14
C GLU A 394 3.40 23.44 -14.52
N CYS A 395 3.41 24.03 -15.73
CA CYS A 395 4.47 24.91 -16.23
C CYS A 395 3.91 26.09 -17.07
N VAL A 396 4.46 27.30 -16.95
CA VAL A 396 3.90 28.56 -17.50
C VAL A 396 5.01 29.51 -18.03
N ALA A 397 4.67 30.39 -18.98
CA ALA A 397 5.54 31.38 -19.64
C ALA A 397 4.70 32.58 -20.23
N TRP A 398 5.30 33.71 -20.67
CA TRP A 398 4.65 35.03 -21.00
C TRP A 398 4.51 35.56 -22.50
N GLY A 399 3.32 35.52 -23.21
CA GLY A 399 2.99 36.30 -24.48
C GLY A 399 1.94 35.73 -25.55
N SER A 400 2.15 35.69 -26.92
CA SER A 400 1.18 35.29 -28.05
C SER A 400 1.56 34.34 -29.30
N LEU A 401 1.03 33.07 -29.57
CA LEU A 401 1.61 31.63 -29.53
C LEU A 401 2.25 31.16 -30.89
N PRO A 402 3.17 30.14 -31.07
CA PRO A 402 3.17 28.71 -30.59
C PRO A 402 4.31 28.14 -29.66
N LEU A 403 4.10 28.01 -28.32
CA LEU A 403 4.90 27.09 -27.48
C LEU A 403 4.57 25.65 -27.82
N LEU A 404 5.66 24.98 -28.11
CA LEU A 404 5.85 23.61 -27.70
C LEU A 404 6.23 23.58 -26.20
N TYR A 405 5.26 23.33 -25.32
CA TYR A 405 5.60 22.77 -23.99
C TYR A 405 5.98 21.29 -24.21
N HIS A 406 7.23 20.94 -23.91
CA HIS A 406 7.66 19.55 -23.79
C HIS A 406 7.88 19.21 -22.31
N TRP A 407 7.60 17.96 -21.96
CA TRP A 407 7.95 17.41 -20.65
C TRP A 407 8.92 16.27 -20.84
N GLU A 408 10.06 16.38 -20.17
CA GLU A 408 11.08 15.35 -20.10
C GLU A 408 11.33 15.01 -18.62
N ARG A 409 11.62 13.74 -18.35
CA ARG A 409 12.00 13.25 -17.02
C ARG A 409 13.50 12.99 -17.03
N THR A 410 14.26 13.89 -16.42
CA THR A 410 15.74 13.83 -16.43
C THR A 410 16.25 12.45 -16.01
N GLY A 411 16.98 11.78 -16.90
CA GLY A 411 17.61 10.48 -16.66
C GLY A 411 16.69 9.24 -16.70
N TYR A 412 15.40 9.37 -16.99
CA TYR A 412 14.46 8.23 -17.01
C TYR A 412 13.37 8.38 -18.09
N PRO A 413 12.86 7.29 -18.69
CA PRO A 413 11.72 7.38 -19.59
C PRO A 413 10.48 7.94 -18.89
N MET A 414 9.67 8.67 -19.66
CA MET A 414 8.36 9.18 -19.24
C MET A 414 7.42 8.00 -18.91
N PRO A 415 6.63 8.06 -17.82
CA PRO A 415 5.72 6.96 -17.47
C PRO A 415 4.69 6.70 -18.59
N PRO A 416 4.48 5.45 -19.04
CA PRO A 416 3.50 5.14 -20.10
C PRO A 416 2.04 5.47 -19.74
N SER A 417 1.74 5.68 -18.45
CA SER A 417 0.43 6.14 -17.98
C SER A 417 0.23 7.65 -18.10
N ALA A 418 1.30 8.44 -18.26
CA ALA A 418 1.27 9.88 -18.22
C ALA A 418 0.48 10.48 -19.41
N ARG A 419 -0.20 11.59 -19.14
CA ARG A 419 -1.14 12.24 -20.05
C ARG A 419 -0.91 13.73 -20.05
N LEU A 420 -0.70 14.31 -21.23
CA LEU A 420 -0.63 15.75 -21.39
C LEU A 420 -2.05 16.35 -21.38
N ARG A 421 -2.15 17.54 -20.79
CA ARG A 421 -3.36 18.34 -20.57
C ARG A 421 -3.02 19.82 -20.75
N ASP A 422 -4.04 20.63 -21.00
CA ASP A 422 -3.94 22.07 -21.29
C ASP A 422 -2.80 22.42 -22.27
N ASN A 423 -2.90 21.92 -23.51
CA ASN A 423 -1.89 22.18 -24.56
C ASN A 423 -0.44 21.89 -24.11
N ASN A 424 -0.28 20.77 -23.41
CA ASN A 424 0.96 20.29 -22.78
C ASN A 424 1.50 21.13 -21.60
N ARG A 425 0.80 22.16 -21.12
CA ARG A 425 1.18 22.92 -19.90
C ARG A 425 1.06 22.11 -18.62
N VAL A 426 0.17 21.11 -18.62
CA VAL A 426 -0.09 20.24 -17.48
C VAL A 426 0.23 18.79 -17.82
N LEU A 427 1.22 18.22 -17.15
CA LEU A 427 1.53 16.81 -17.19
C LEU A 427 0.80 16.10 -16.05
N LEU A 428 -0.24 15.35 -16.40
CA LEU A 428 -0.93 14.43 -15.47
C LEU A 428 -0.19 13.09 -15.48
N ILE A 429 0.31 12.65 -14.33
CA ILE A 429 0.75 11.28 -14.09
C ILE A 429 -0.32 10.60 -13.25
N PRO A 430 -1.18 9.73 -13.82
CA PRO A 430 -2.28 9.13 -13.08
C PRO A 430 -1.85 7.87 -12.33
N LYS A 431 -2.48 7.62 -11.17
CA LYS A 431 -2.24 6.49 -10.25
C LYS A 431 -0.77 6.28 -9.93
N VAL A 432 -0.10 7.36 -9.54
CA VAL A 432 1.35 7.45 -9.34
C VAL A 432 1.92 6.30 -8.52
N GLN A 433 2.92 5.62 -9.08
CA GLN A 433 3.77 4.65 -8.40
C GLN A 433 5.16 5.29 -8.22
N VAL A 434 5.30 6.19 -7.25
CA VAL A 434 6.55 6.95 -6.98
C VAL A 434 7.24 6.47 -5.71
N GLU A 435 8.56 6.60 -5.72
CA GLU A 435 9.49 6.04 -4.73
C GLU A 435 9.83 7.02 -3.60
N HIS A 436 9.16 8.18 -3.57
CA HIS A 436 9.30 9.23 -2.55
C HIS A 436 7.97 9.47 -1.83
N SER A 437 8.02 9.66 -0.50
CA SER A 437 6.91 10.04 0.38
C SER A 437 5.65 9.16 0.32
N ALA A 438 5.62 8.09 1.12
CA ALA A 438 4.47 7.20 1.28
C ALA A 438 4.16 6.93 2.76
N LYS A 439 2.87 7.04 3.14
CA LYS A 439 2.38 6.56 4.44
C LYS A 439 2.71 5.07 4.63
N PRO A 440 2.97 4.59 5.86
CA PRO A 440 3.28 3.18 6.10
C PRO A 440 2.10 2.28 5.73
N TYR A 441 2.37 1.18 5.04
CA TYR A 441 1.39 0.16 4.69
C TYR A 441 2.02 -1.25 4.72
N PHE A 442 1.17 -2.25 4.90
CA PHE A 442 1.55 -3.66 4.83
C PHE A 442 1.25 -4.23 3.45
N PRO A 443 2.25 -4.64 2.65
CA PRO A 443 2.03 -5.43 1.44
C PRO A 443 1.52 -6.85 1.79
N PHE A 444 1.91 -7.35 2.95
CA PHE A 444 1.50 -8.65 3.51
C PHE A 444 1.14 -8.45 4.98
N MET A 445 -0.03 -8.94 5.39
CA MET A 445 -0.42 -8.95 6.80
C MET A 445 0.27 -10.13 7.51
N LEU A 446 0.53 -9.97 8.81
CA LEU A 446 0.84 -11.08 9.72
C LEU A 446 -0.23 -12.18 9.60
N GLN A 447 0.19 -13.42 9.81
CA GLN A 447 -0.67 -14.59 9.81
C GLN A 447 -0.73 -15.20 11.21
N ASP A 448 -1.89 -15.74 11.55
CA ASP A 448 -2.15 -16.42 12.82
C ASP A 448 -1.24 -17.65 12.97
N GLN A 449 -0.83 -18.00 14.19
CA GLN A 449 0.15 -19.06 14.45
C GLN A 449 -0.32 -20.04 15.54
N HIS A 450 -0.08 -21.32 15.28
CA HIS A 450 -0.40 -22.45 16.14
C HIS A 450 0.91 -23.18 16.47
N VAL A 451 1.33 -23.18 17.73
CA VAL A 451 2.66 -23.63 18.17
C VAL A 451 2.51 -24.69 19.27
N ASP A 452 3.36 -25.72 19.30
CA ASP A 452 3.34 -26.68 20.40
C ASP A 452 3.87 -26.06 21.70
N THR A 453 3.32 -26.46 22.85
CA THR A 453 3.83 -26.08 24.16
C THR A 453 5.33 -26.44 24.28
N GLY A 454 6.18 -25.43 24.48
CA GLY A 454 7.63 -25.57 24.57
C GLY A 454 8.41 -25.37 23.26
N ALA A 455 7.75 -25.19 22.12
CA ALA A 455 8.43 -24.85 20.85
C ALA A 455 8.69 -23.33 20.72
N ASP A 456 9.58 -22.94 19.82
CA ASP A 456 9.92 -21.54 19.54
C ASP A 456 9.02 -20.95 18.43
N LEU A 457 8.50 -19.74 18.66
CA LEU A 457 7.80 -18.94 17.65
C LEU A 457 8.72 -17.88 17.06
N THR A 458 8.62 -17.61 15.75
CA THR A 458 9.13 -16.37 15.15
C THR A 458 8.16 -15.78 14.13
N TRP A 459 7.74 -14.54 14.34
CA TRP A 459 6.99 -13.73 13.38
C TRP A 459 7.91 -12.75 12.65
N HIS A 460 7.78 -12.71 11.33
CA HIS A 460 8.37 -11.68 10.48
C HIS A 460 7.29 -10.69 10.03
N CYS A 461 7.45 -9.43 10.40
CA CYS A 461 6.66 -8.32 9.92
C CYS A 461 7.35 -7.65 8.71
N TYR A 462 6.59 -7.12 7.75
CA TYR A 462 7.17 -6.41 6.59
C TYR A 462 6.28 -5.24 6.17
N GLY A 463 6.65 -4.03 6.59
CA GLY A 463 6.03 -2.77 6.18
C GLY A 463 6.78 -2.07 5.05
N LYS A 464 6.07 -1.23 4.31
CA LYS A 464 6.65 -0.28 3.36
C LYS A 464 6.16 1.13 3.65
N GLY A 465 7.03 2.11 3.45
CA GLY A 465 6.75 3.54 3.56
C GLY A 465 8.00 4.34 3.19
N ALA A 466 7.82 5.64 2.96
CA ALA A 466 8.91 6.58 2.72
C ALA A 466 8.59 7.90 3.48
N PRO A 467 9.44 8.43 4.38
CA PRO A 467 10.70 7.85 4.89
C PRO A 467 10.56 6.44 5.46
N GLU A 468 11.70 5.78 5.71
CA GLU A 468 11.75 4.41 6.22
C GLU A 468 10.88 4.22 7.47
N VAL A 469 10.26 3.05 7.59
CA VAL A 469 9.28 2.77 8.64
C VAL A 469 9.94 2.21 9.89
N LYS A 470 9.70 2.86 11.03
CA LYS A 470 10.02 2.30 12.34
C LYS A 470 8.98 1.24 12.70
N TYR A 471 9.46 0.09 13.18
CA TYR A 471 8.62 -0.98 13.72
C TYR A 471 8.47 -0.84 15.25
N ASP A 472 7.28 -1.17 15.76
CA ASP A 472 7.03 -1.46 17.17
C ASP A 472 6.11 -2.70 17.24
N TRP A 473 6.17 -3.46 18.34
CA TRP A 473 5.28 -4.61 18.57
C TRP A 473 4.29 -4.34 19.71
N TYR A 474 3.14 -5.01 19.66
CA TYR A 474 2.05 -4.92 20.62
C TYR A 474 1.52 -6.31 20.95
N ARG A 475 1.07 -6.51 22.19
CA ARG A 475 0.23 -7.65 22.63
C ARG A 475 -1.00 -7.11 23.35
N ASP A 476 -2.17 -7.59 22.95
CA ASP A 476 -3.49 -7.21 23.46
C ASP A 476 -3.69 -5.68 23.56
N ALA A 477 -3.49 -5.00 22.43
CA ALA A 477 -3.54 -3.54 22.30
C ALA A 477 -2.56 -2.74 23.18
N LYS A 478 -1.66 -3.39 23.94
CA LYS A 478 -0.59 -2.76 24.72
C LYS A 478 0.74 -2.89 23.99
N LYS A 479 1.60 -1.88 24.09
CA LYS A 479 2.93 -1.92 23.48
C LYS A 479 3.80 -2.97 24.18
N LEU A 480 4.48 -3.81 23.39
CA LEU A 480 5.28 -4.91 23.87
C LEU A 480 6.71 -4.41 24.17
N VAL A 481 6.96 -4.07 25.43
CA VAL A 481 8.28 -3.62 25.93
C VAL A 481 8.88 -4.75 26.77
N ILE A 482 10.02 -5.28 26.33
CA ILE A 482 10.65 -6.45 26.99
C ILE A 482 11.10 -6.09 28.42
N LEU A 483 11.64 -4.89 28.63
CA LEU A 483 12.12 -4.44 29.95
C LEU A 483 11.02 -4.36 31.02
N ASP A 484 9.75 -4.25 30.61
CA ASP A 484 8.59 -4.18 31.51
C ASP A 484 8.05 -5.57 31.90
N MET A 485 8.62 -6.65 31.34
CA MET A 485 8.25 -8.04 31.63
C MET A 485 8.95 -8.57 32.90
N VAL A 486 8.44 -9.67 33.46
CA VAL A 486 9.16 -10.41 34.51
C VAL A 486 10.44 -11.07 33.95
N PRO A 487 11.53 -11.20 34.73
CA PRO A 487 12.83 -11.66 34.21
C PRO A 487 12.83 -13.02 33.48
N ALA A 488 11.91 -13.92 33.82
CA ALA A 488 11.73 -15.20 33.12
C ALA A 488 11.25 -15.01 31.67
N ASP A 489 10.36 -14.04 31.42
CA ASP A 489 9.87 -13.73 30.07
C ASP A 489 10.86 -12.84 29.30
N GLN A 490 11.62 -11.98 30.00
CA GLN A 490 12.72 -11.20 29.39
C GLN A 490 13.76 -12.08 28.69
N ALA A 491 13.98 -13.31 29.17
CA ALA A 491 14.90 -14.26 28.56
C ALA A 491 14.31 -15.02 27.34
N ARG A 492 12.97 -15.05 27.22
CA ARG A 492 12.25 -15.77 26.15
C ARG A 492 11.85 -14.88 24.99
N PHE A 493 11.46 -13.64 25.27
CA PHE A 493 11.01 -12.68 24.25
C PHE A 493 12.18 -11.90 23.66
N ASN A 494 12.27 -11.85 22.33
CA ASN A 494 13.25 -11.05 21.60
C ASN A 494 12.57 -10.26 20.46
N ILE A 495 12.87 -8.97 20.37
CA ILE A 495 12.36 -8.08 19.31
C ILE A 495 13.56 -7.49 18.57
N SER A 496 13.73 -7.89 17.31
CA SER A 496 14.74 -7.36 16.40
C SER A 496 14.05 -6.58 15.27
N ASN A 497 13.73 -5.32 15.54
CA ASN A 497 13.02 -4.41 14.64
C ASN A 497 11.72 -5.02 14.08
N ASN A 498 11.74 -5.53 12.84
CA ASN A 498 10.60 -6.13 12.16
C ASN A 498 10.39 -7.64 12.49
N VAL A 499 11.14 -8.21 13.44
CA VAL A 499 11.05 -9.62 13.83
C VAL A 499 10.75 -9.73 15.34
N LEU A 500 9.81 -10.59 15.69
CA LEU A 500 9.49 -10.99 17.07
C LEU A 500 9.69 -12.50 17.21
N THR A 501 10.53 -12.90 18.15
CA THR A 501 10.76 -14.31 18.53
C THR A 501 10.33 -14.51 19.98
N ILE A 502 9.66 -15.64 20.26
CA ILE A 502 9.31 -16.09 21.61
C ILE A 502 9.85 -17.51 21.76
N ARG A 503 10.73 -17.74 22.74
CA ARG A 503 11.22 -19.08 23.08
C ARG A 503 10.31 -19.80 24.06
N GLU A 504 10.32 -21.14 23.99
CA GLU A 504 9.60 -22.01 24.92
C GLU A 504 8.15 -21.54 25.13
N VAL A 505 7.42 -21.41 24.02
CA VAL A 505 6.07 -20.83 23.98
C VAL A 505 5.13 -21.64 24.87
N ASN A 506 4.39 -20.95 25.74
CA ASN A 506 3.45 -21.58 26.67
C ASN A 506 2.12 -20.83 26.70
N LYS A 507 1.13 -21.41 27.40
CA LYS A 507 -0.26 -20.95 27.45
C LYS A 507 -0.46 -19.48 27.91
N LYS A 508 0.54 -18.86 28.55
CA LYS A 508 0.51 -17.43 28.96
C LYS A 508 0.93 -16.47 27.84
N ASP A 509 1.47 -17.01 26.75
CA ASP A 509 1.86 -16.26 25.55
C ASP A 509 0.71 -16.16 24.54
N GLU A 510 -0.34 -16.98 24.68
CA GLU A 510 -1.55 -16.87 23.85
C GLU A 510 -2.17 -15.47 23.95
N GLY A 511 -2.69 -14.98 22.82
CA GLY A 511 -3.30 -13.66 22.73
C GLY A 511 -3.25 -13.05 21.33
N MET A 512 -3.64 -11.77 21.23
CA MET A 512 -3.55 -11.03 19.98
C MET A 512 -2.28 -10.19 19.91
N TYR A 513 -1.46 -10.43 18.90
CA TYR A 513 -0.25 -9.66 18.62
C TYR A 513 -0.49 -8.70 17.46
N GLN A 514 0.15 -7.53 17.51
CA GLN A 514 0.18 -6.61 16.37
C GLN A 514 1.59 -6.09 16.11
N CYS A 515 1.94 -6.01 14.83
CA CYS A 515 3.05 -5.21 14.36
C CYS A 515 2.54 -3.83 13.96
N HIS A 516 3.20 -2.79 14.48
CA HIS A 516 2.98 -1.38 14.19
C HIS A 516 4.14 -0.87 13.33
N ILE A 517 3.84 -0.14 12.26
CA ILE A 517 4.84 0.53 11.41
C ILE A 517 4.53 2.02 11.31
N SER A 518 5.52 2.89 11.52
CA SER A 518 5.33 4.35 11.58
C SER A 518 6.42 5.13 10.86
N ASN A 519 6.06 6.27 10.26
CA ASN A 519 6.99 7.28 9.76
C ASN A 519 6.39 8.70 9.93
N THR A 520 7.02 9.72 9.36
CA THR A 520 6.59 11.13 9.49
C THR A 520 5.23 11.46 8.83
N LEU A 521 4.68 10.57 8.01
CA LEU A 521 3.42 10.78 7.27
C LEU A 521 2.22 10.04 7.89
N GLY A 522 2.47 9.11 8.82
CA GLY A 522 1.44 8.29 9.44
C GLY A 522 1.99 6.93 9.92
N TYR A 523 1.09 5.97 10.11
CA TYR A 523 1.42 4.63 10.59
C TYR A 523 0.33 3.63 10.19
N ALA A 524 0.61 2.33 10.36
CA ALA A 524 -0.36 1.24 10.16
C ALA A 524 -0.16 0.11 11.17
N PHE A 525 -1.19 -0.72 11.36
CA PHE A 525 -1.17 -1.95 12.15
C PHE A 525 -1.47 -3.18 11.29
N SER A 526 -0.85 -4.30 11.64
CA SER A 526 -1.22 -5.65 11.19
C SER A 526 -1.32 -6.56 12.42
N SER A 527 -2.33 -7.44 12.45
CA SER A 527 -2.66 -8.29 13.61
C SER A 527 -2.58 -9.79 13.29
N ALA A 528 -2.20 -10.60 14.27
CA ALA A 528 -2.28 -12.06 14.25
C ALA A 528 -2.53 -12.63 15.66
N GLN A 529 -3.19 -13.79 15.72
CA GLN A 529 -3.40 -14.57 16.94
C GLN A 529 -2.24 -15.55 17.17
N LEU A 530 -1.78 -15.69 18.43
CA LEU A 530 -1.00 -16.85 18.87
C LEU A 530 -1.91 -17.81 19.64
N ARG A 531 -1.79 -19.11 19.35
CA ARG A 531 -2.42 -20.20 20.09
C ARG A 531 -1.44 -21.36 20.28
N THR A 532 -1.54 -22.01 21.44
CA THR A 532 -0.75 -23.17 21.82
C THR A 532 -1.50 -24.48 21.59
N ILE A 533 -0.75 -25.57 21.43
CA ILE A 533 -1.25 -26.94 21.24
C ILE A 533 -0.46 -27.88 22.16
N GLY A 534 -1.17 -28.83 22.79
CA GLY A 534 -0.56 -29.82 23.68
C GLY A 534 -0.72 -29.52 25.17
N GLU A 535 -1.97 -29.61 25.65
CA GLU A 535 -2.36 -30.01 27.02
C GLU A 535 -3.60 -30.92 26.91
#